data_AF-A0ABD2FQL7-F1
#
_entry.id   AF-A0ABD2FQL7-F1
#
_cell.length_a   1.000
_cell.length_b   1.000
_cell.length_c   1.000
_cell.angle_alpha   90.00
_cell.angle_beta   90.00
_cell.angle_gamma   90.00
#
_symmetry.space_group_name_H-M   'P 1'
#
loop_
_entity.id
_entity.type
_entity.pdbx_description
1 polymer ?
#
loop_
_entity_poly.entity_id
_entity_poly.type
_entity_poly.pdbx_seq_one_letter_code
_entity_poly.pdbx_strand_id
1 'polypeptide(L)'
;MEPLVSSTICVSQKNPNSEKYYGVSMSTSDKLPGRIMVAASCLPGSWDSYVAGAVMTFNPKKRMKSYFDGTIKLPQHVTCKAYSLHGEGAPMHPCLSCVDLFGLEGKDENGYPYGNCAEVESVSNLFKNDKEVRKQAQQTSKRFTDDNRDKAEKSVRVDLRNLLKTFKLPCDYEFYTPSE
;
A
#
# COMPACT_ATOMS: atom_id res chain seq x y z
N MET A 1 4.68 -13.83 19.93
CA MET A 1 4.64 -12.88 18.80
C MET A 1 5.88 -13.17 17.98
N GLU A 2 5.71 -13.72 16.79
CA GLU A 2 6.84 -13.97 15.89
C GLU A 2 7.31 -12.66 15.24
N PRO A 3 8.60 -12.56 14.86
CA PRO A 3 9.15 -11.34 14.29
C PRO A 3 8.51 -11.00 12.94
N LEU A 4 8.37 -9.70 12.67
CA LEU A 4 8.09 -9.18 11.32
C LEU A 4 9.33 -9.43 10.46
N VAL A 5 9.26 -10.40 9.55
CA VAL A 5 10.37 -10.71 8.64
C VAL A 5 9.94 -10.28 7.26
N SER A 6 10.60 -9.26 6.70
CA SER A 6 10.40 -8.89 5.30
C SER A 6 11.10 -9.90 4.38
N SER A 7 10.39 -10.38 3.37
CA SER A 7 10.93 -11.27 2.33
C SER A 7 11.28 -10.52 1.04
N THR A 8 10.84 -9.27 0.90
CA THR A 8 10.87 -8.54 -0.36
C THR A 8 11.15 -7.07 -0.12
N ILE A 9 11.99 -6.49 -0.98
CA ILE A 9 12.21 -5.04 -1.06
C ILE A 9 11.75 -4.55 -2.42
N CYS A 10 11.16 -3.36 -2.47
CA CYS A 10 10.82 -2.67 -3.71
C CYS A 10 11.60 -1.36 -3.80
N VAL A 11 12.04 -1.03 -5.00
CA VAL A 11 12.69 0.23 -5.33
C VAL A 11 11.87 0.94 -6.40
N SER A 12 11.44 2.17 -6.08
CA SER A 12 10.76 3.06 -7.01
C SER A 12 11.64 4.26 -7.33
N GLN A 13 11.69 4.65 -8.60
CA GLN A 13 12.48 5.78 -9.09
C GLN A 13 11.72 6.49 -10.20
N LYS A 14 11.83 7.82 -10.26
CA LYS A 14 11.29 8.62 -11.35
C LYS A 14 11.99 8.35 -12.67
N ASN A 15 13.31 8.20 -12.64
CA ASN A 15 14.13 7.83 -13.79
C ASN A 15 15.45 7.20 -13.29
N PRO A 16 16.28 6.58 -14.16
CA PRO A 16 17.48 5.86 -13.72
C PRO A 16 18.48 6.68 -12.89
N ASN A 17 18.49 8.01 -13.06
CA ASN A 17 19.40 8.93 -12.39
C ASN A 17 18.76 9.66 -11.20
N SER A 18 17.49 9.38 -10.88
CA SER A 18 16.81 10.00 -9.74
C SER A 18 17.08 9.24 -8.44
N GLU A 19 16.74 9.88 -7.32
CA GLU A 19 16.72 9.25 -6.01
C GLU A 19 15.88 7.96 -6.00
N LYS A 20 16.30 7.02 -5.14
CA LYS A 20 15.67 5.71 -4.94
C LYS A 20 14.79 5.74 -3.70
N TYR A 21 13.54 5.35 -3.87
CA TYR A 21 12.59 5.22 -2.79
C TYR A 21 12.32 3.75 -2.50
N TYR A 22 12.64 3.35 -1.28
CA TYR A 22 12.56 1.96 -0.86
C TYR A 22 11.25 1.69 -0.13
N GLY A 23 10.78 0.46 -0.24
CA GLY A 23 9.71 -0.09 0.57
C GLY A 23 9.97 -1.55 0.84
N VAL A 24 9.45 -2.06 1.95
CA VAL A 24 9.59 -3.46 2.35
C VAL A 24 8.23 -4.12 2.47
N SER A 25 8.17 -5.42 2.16
CA SER A 25 6.92 -6.17 2.30
C SER A 25 6.55 -6.28 3.77
N MET A 26 5.27 -6.05 4.08
CA MET A 26 4.73 -6.24 5.41
C MET A 26 4.26 -7.69 5.57
N SER A 27 5.22 -8.62 5.59
CA SER A 27 4.94 -10.02 5.90
C SER A 27 4.89 -10.23 7.41
N THR A 28 3.74 -10.68 7.88
CA THR A 28 3.52 -11.23 9.22
C THR A 28 3.26 -12.72 9.06
N SER A 29 3.72 -13.55 10.00
CA SER A 29 3.46 -14.99 9.95
C SER A 29 1.97 -15.33 10.01
N ASP A 30 1.16 -14.48 10.64
CA ASP A 30 -0.29 -14.59 10.65
C ASP A 30 -0.98 -13.62 9.68
N LYS A 31 -2.12 -14.02 9.11
CA LYS A 31 -2.92 -13.14 8.23
C LYS A 31 -3.52 -11.93 8.96
N LEU A 32 -3.72 -12.02 10.27
CA LEU A 32 -4.44 -11.01 11.05
C LEU A 32 -3.58 -9.78 11.41
N PRO A 33 -2.33 -9.93 11.92
CA PRO A 33 -1.43 -8.79 12.11
C PRO A 33 -1.16 -8.02 10.81
N GLY A 34 -0.95 -8.70 9.68
CA GLY A 34 -0.75 -8.04 8.39
C GLY A 34 -1.96 -7.18 7.99
N ARG A 35 -3.18 -7.66 8.25
CA ARG A 35 -4.40 -6.85 8.04
C ARG A 35 -4.47 -5.63 8.95
N ILE A 36 -4.04 -5.77 10.21
CA ILE A 36 -3.96 -4.62 11.15
C ILE A 36 -2.99 -3.58 10.59
N MET A 37 -1.79 -4.01 10.20
CA MET A 37 -0.77 -3.11 9.65
C MET A 37 -1.26 -2.41 8.39
N VAL A 38 -1.84 -3.12 7.43
CA VAL A 38 -2.40 -2.50 6.22
C VAL A 38 -3.53 -1.52 6.54
N ALA A 39 -4.46 -1.91 7.42
CA ALA A 39 -5.58 -1.05 7.79
C ALA A 39 -5.08 0.22 8.49
N ALA A 40 -4.11 0.09 9.40
CA ALA A 40 -3.43 1.19 10.05
C ALA A 40 -2.72 2.10 9.04
N SER A 41 -1.96 1.54 8.11
CA SER A 41 -1.19 2.30 7.12
C SER A 41 -2.05 3.04 6.10
N CYS A 42 -3.30 2.59 5.88
CA CYS A 42 -4.28 3.31 5.06
C CYS A 42 -4.82 4.58 5.73
N LEU A 43 -4.71 4.70 7.05
CA LEU A 43 -5.19 5.87 7.78
C LEU A 43 -4.19 7.03 7.67
N PRO A 44 -4.66 8.28 7.87
CA PRO A 44 -3.81 9.47 7.74
C PRO A 44 -2.52 9.39 8.57
N GLY A 45 -1.41 9.84 7.97
CA GLY A 45 -0.10 9.93 8.60
C GLY A 45 0.90 8.85 8.16
N SER A 46 0.42 7.68 7.71
CA SER A 46 1.29 6.54 7.39
C SER A 46 1.70 6.50 5.91
N TRP A 47 0.81 6.11 5.00
CA TRP A 47 1.11 6.15 3.56
C TRP A 47 0.69 7.47 2.92
N ASP A 48 1.28 7.78 1.76
CA ASP A 48 0.75 8.85 0.92
C ASP A 48 -0.74 8.61 0.64
N SER A 49 -1.49 9.70 0.69
CA SER A 49 -2.94 9.72 0.50
C SER A 49 -3.43 9.03 -0.78
N TYR A 50 -2.69 9.06 -1.89
CA TYR A 50 -3.10 8.40 -3.13
C TYR A 50 -2.89 6.90 -3.05
N VAL A 51 -1.75 6.47 -2.49
CA VAL A 51 -1.45 5.07 -2.25
C VAL A 51 -2.43 4.45 -1.27
N ALA A 52 -2.70 5.13 -0.14
CA ALA A 52 -3.73 4.70 0.81
C ALA A 52 -5.10 4.60 0.13
N GLY A 53 -5.46 5.57 -0.71
CA GLY A 53 -6.69 5.53 -1.51
C GLY A 53 -6.77 4.31 -2.42
N ALA A 54 -5.69 3.98 -3.13
CA ALA A 54 -5.63 2.79 -3.96
C ALA A 54 -5.91 1.53 -3.13
N VAL A 55 -5.21 1.33 -2.01
CA VAL A 55 -5.39 0.15 -1.14
C VAL A 55 -6.82 0.09 -0.55
N MET A 56 -7.36 1.24 -0.13
CA MET A 56 -8.73 1.35 0.39
C MET A 56 -9.80 1.01 -0.64
N THR A 57 -9.49 1.00 -1.95
CA THR A 57 -10.41 0.53 -2.99
C THR A 57 -10.85 -0.91 -2.74
N PHE A 58 -9.94 -1.77 -2.32
CA PHE A 58 -10.18 -3.21 -2.13
C PHE A 58 -10.29 -3.63 -0.66
N ASN A 59 -9.58 -2.95 0.24
CA ASN A 59 -9.53 -3.29 1.67
C ASN A 59 -10.82 -2.84 2.39
N PRO A 60 -11.52 -3.66 3.21
CA PRO A 60 -11.07 -4.92 3.81
C PRO A 60 -11.53 -6.20 3.11
N LYS A 61 -12.43 -6.12 2.13
CA LYS A 61 -13.10 -7.29 1.56
C LYS A 61 -12.40 -7.91 0.35
N LYS A 62 -11.18 -7.47 0.01
CA LYS A 62 -10.39 -7.84 -1.19
C LYS A 62 -11.17 -7.70 -2.51
N ARG A 63 -12.24 -6.90 -2.50
CA ARG A 63 -13.11 -6.65 -3.64
C ARG A 63 -13.23 -5.15 -3.79
N MET A 64 -13.16 -4.67 -5.02
CA MET A 64 -13.34 -3.25 -5.31
C MET A 64 -14.69 -2.78 -4.76
N LYS A 65 -14.69 -1.66 -4.03
CA LYS A 65 -15.91 -0.99 -3.60
C LYS A 65 -16.68 -0.48 -4.82
N SER A 66 -17.99 -0.67 -4.82
CA SER A 66 -18.84 -0.08 -5.86
C SER A 66 -18.80 1.45 -5.82
N TYR A 67 -18.68 2.03 -4.63
CA TYR A 67 -18.76 3.48 -4.39
C TYR A 67 -17.42 4.21 -4.37
N PHE A 68 -16.28 3.51 -4.33
CA PHE A 68 -14.98 4.15 -4.19
C PHE A 68 -13.91 3.42 -4.99
N ASP A 69 -13.08 4.19 -5.67
CA ASP A 69 -12.01 3.71 -6.54
C ASP A 69 -10.91 4.76 -6.57
N GLY A 70 -9.92 4.53 -5.73
CA GLY A 70 -8.73 5.37 -5.59
C GLY A 70 -7.50 4.78 -6.27
N THR A 71 -7.67 3.79 -7.17
CA THR A 71 -6.58 3.20 -7.94
C THR A 71 -5.85 4.28 -8.74
N ILE A 72 -4.55 4.11 -8.90
CA ILE A 72 -3.68 5.04 -9.63
C ILE A 72 -2.96 4.29 -10.74
N LYS A 73 -2.45 5.05 -11.71
CA LYS A 73 -1.53 4.52 -12.72
C LYS A 73 -0.21 5.26 -12.59
N LEU A 74 0.88 4.52 -12.38
CA LEU A 74 2.20 5.12 -12.40
C LEU A 74 2.54 5.62 -13.80
N PRO A 75 3.14 6.81 -13.94
CA PRO A 75 3.65 7.29 -15.23
C PRO A 75 4.68 6.31 -15.82
N GLN A 76 4.70 6.13 -17.14
CA GLN A 76 5.57 5.15 -17.81
C GLN A 76 7.08 5.33 -17.56
N HIS A 77 7.52 6.55 -17.26
CA HIS A 77 8.93 6.82 -16.99
C HIS A 77 9.36 6.39 -15.58
N VAL A 78 8.40 6.20 -14.66
CA VAL A 78 8.64 5.76 -13.28
C VAL A 78 8.86 4.25 -13.28
N THR A 79 9.92 3.82 -12.63
CA THR A 79 10.19 2.40 -12.38
C THR A 79 9.73 2.04 -10.97
N CYS A 80 9.19 0.83 -10.81
CA CYS A 80 8.84 0.23 -9.54
C CYS A 80 9.19 -1.26 -9.65
N LYS A 81 10.27 -1.70 -9.00
CA LYS A 81 10.80 -3.06 -9.14
C LYS A 81 10.97 -3.72 -7.79
N ALA A 82 10.40 -4.91 -7.65
CA ALA A 82 10.54 -5.74 -6.46
C ALA A 82 11.68 -6.75 -6.61
N TYR A 83 12.32 -7.07 -5.49
CA TYR A 83 13.43 -8.01 -5.40
C TYR A 83 13.22 -8.92 -4.18
N SER A 84 13.46 -10.21 -4.36
CA SER A 84 13.43 -11.19 -3.26
C SER A 84 14.63 -10.97 -2.35
N LEU A 85 14.41 -10.83 -1.05
CA LEU A 85 15.48 -10.84 -0.04
C LEU A 85 15.95 -12.26 0.28
N HIS A 86 15.20 -13.29 -0.16
CA HIS A 86 15.67 -14.66 -0.13
C HIS A 86 16.59 -14.92 -1.35
N GLY A 87 17.74 -15.54 -1.09
CA GLY A 87 18.73 -15.89 -2.13
C GLY A 87 19.54 -14.67 -2.60
N GLU A 88 19.85 -14.61 -3.91
CA GLU A 88 20.77 -13.62 -4.50
C GLU A 88 20.13 -12.28 -4.90
N GLY A 89 18.94 -11.94 -4.39
CA GLY A 89 18.30 -10.67 -4.76
C GLY A 89 17.58 -10.70 -6.11
N ALA A 90 16.99 -11.83 -6.50
CA ALA A 90 16.37 -11.99 -7.80
C ALA A 90 15.22 -10.98 -8.04
N PRO A 91 15.13 -10.34 -9.23
CA PRO A 91 13.99 -9.50 -9.60
C PRO A 91 12.68 -10.29 -9.58
N MET A 92 11.61 -9.63 -9.17
CA MET A 92 10.27 -10.20 -9.10
C MET A 92 9.31 -9.44 -10.00
N HIS A 93 8.40 -10.15 -10.65
CA HIS A 93 7.26 -9.52 -11.32
C HIS A 93 6.28 -8.97 -10.28
N PRO A 94 5.59 -7.86 -10.58
CA PRO A 94 4.56 -7.37 -9.69
C PRO A 94 3.42 -8.39 -9.60
N CYS A 95 2.89 -8.56 -8.40
CA CYS A 95 1.73 -9.42 -8.18
C CYS A 95 0.46 -8.77 -8.74
N LEU A 96 -0.59 -9.56 -8.97
CA LEU A 96 -1.87 -9.07 -9.49
C LEU A 96 -2.43 -7.88 -8.68
N SER A 97 -2.30 -7.90 -7.36
CA SER A 97 -2.78 -6.82 -6.50
C SER A 97 -2.02 -5.51 -6.73
N CYS A 98 -0.71 -5.55 -6.96
CA CYS A 98 0.06 -4.34 -7.28
C CYS A 98 -0.25 -3.80 -8.67
N VAL A 99 -0.51 -4.70 -9.63
CA VAL A 99 -0.98 -4.33 -10.97
C VAL A 99 -2.33 -3.62 -10.89
N ASP A 100 -3.27 -4.17 -10.11
CA ASP A 100 -4.60 -3.56 -9.90
C ASP A 100 -4.53 -2.19 -9.19
N LEU A 101 -3.60 -2.02 -8.24
CA LEU A 101 -3.47 -0.78 -7.46
C LEU A 101 -2.80 0.36 -8.22
N PHE A 102 -1.75 0.03 -8.98
CA PHE A 102 -0.78 0.99 -9.51
C PHE A 102 -0.62 0.94 -11.03
N GLY A 103 -1.29 0.01 -11.71
CA GLY A 103 -1.20 -0.15 -13.17
C GLY A 103 0.18 -0.60 -13.65
N LEU A 104 0.88 -1.42 -12.86
CA LEU A 104 2.22 -1.92 -13.21
C LEU A 104 2.17 -2.92 -14.37
N GLU A 105 3.29 -3.02 -15.10
CA GLU A 105 3.46 -3.97 -16.19
C GLU A 105 4.13 -5.28 -15.74
N GLY A 106 3.77 -6.38 -16.40
CA GLY A 106 4.13 -7.73 -15.97
C GLY A 106 3.13 -8.27 -14.96
N LYS A 107 2.88 -9.59 -14.97
CA LYS A 107 1.94 -10.22 -14.05
C LYS A 107 2.45 -11.57 -13.61
N ASP A 108 2.67 -11.72 -12.32
CA ASP A 108 2.50 -13.01 -11.67
C ASP A 108 1.00 -13.25 -11.46
N GLU A 109 0.50 -14.44 -11.81
CA GLU A 109 -0.90 -14.81 -11.61
C GLU A 109 -1.27 -14.90 -10.12
N ASN A 110 -0.28 -15.04 -9.25
CA ASN A 110 -0.48 -15.06 -7.81
C ASN A 110 -0.75 -13.64 -7.25
N GLY A 111 -1.87 -13.50 -6.53
CA GLY A 111 -2.25 -12.26 -5.86
C GLY A 111 -2.08 -12.33 -4.34
N TYR A 112 -1.22 -11.47 -3.78
CA TYR A 112 -1.14 -11.23 -2.34
C TYR A 112 -2.29 -10.33 -1.87
N PRO A 113 -2.63 -10.27 -0.57
CA PRO A 113 -3.58 -9.27 -0.07
C PRO A 113 -3.15 -7.84 -0.44
N TYR A 114 -4.09 -7.04 -0.96
CA TYR A 114 -3.87 -5.63 -1.26
C TYR A 114 -3.27 -4.89 -0.05
N GLY A 115 -2.19 -4.14 -0.27
CA GLY A 115 -1.51 -3.37 0.78
C GLY A 115 -0.29 -4.07 1.41
N ASN A 116 -0.12 -5.39 1.27
CA ASN A 116 0.99 -6.10 1.93
C ASN A 116 2.34 -6.00 1.20
N CYS A 117 2.31 -5.70 -0.10
CA CYS A 117 3.48 -5.76 -0.97
C CYS A 117 4.41 -4.56 -0.77
N ALA A 118 5.71 -4.76 -1.02
CA ALA A 118 6.75 -3.76 -0.81
C ALA A 118 6.58 -2.52 -1.69
N GLU A 119 5.93 -2.68 -2.86
CA GLU A 119 5.60 -1.63 -3.82
C GLU A 119 4.76 -0.52 -3.18
N VAL A 120 3.88 -0.86 -2.22
CA VAL A 120 2.97 0.11 -1.58
C VAL A 120 3.77 1.15 -0.80
N GLU A 121 4.71 0.71 0.03
CA GLU A 121 5.57 1.62 0.79
C GLU A 121 6.54 2.37 -0.14
N SER A 122 7.13 1.68 -1.11
CA SER A 122 8.08 2.27 -2.06
C SER A 122 7.45 3.40 -2.87
N VAL A 123 6.25 3.18 -3.43
CA VAL A 123 5.49 4.20 -4.16
C VAL A 123 5.01 5.32 -3.24
N SER A 124 4.59 4.99 -2.02
CA SER A 124 4.22 5.99 -1.01
C SER A 124 5.39 6.93 -0.71
N ASN A 125 6.59 6.39 -0.52
CA ASN A 125 7.79 7.17 -0.27
C ASN A 125 8.19 8.02 -1.49
N LEU A 126 8.06 7.49 -2.71
CA LEU A 126 8.23 8.27 -3.94
C LEU A 126 7.24 9.45 -3.97
N PHE A 127 5.96 9.24 -3.68
CA PHE A 127 4.94 10.29 -3.78
C PHE A 127 5.04 11.37 -2.70
N LYS A 128 5.52 11.00 -1.51
CA LYS A 128 5.80 11.97 -0.43
C LYS A 128 6.91 12.96 -0.82
N ASN A 129 7.88 12.52 -1.63
CA ASN A 129 9.08 13.30 -1.95
C ASN A 129 9.07 13.89 -3.37
N ASP A 130 8.43 13.24 -4.35
CA ASP A 130 8.30 13.74 -5.73
C ASP A 130 6.85 14.11 -6.05
N LYS A 131 6.53 15.38 -5.81
CA LYS A 131 5.18 15.94 -6.04
C LYS A 131 4.76 15.93 -7.51
N GLU A 132 5.72 15.99 -8.43
CA GLU A 132 5.43 15.98 -9.87
C GLU A 132 4.97 14.59 -10.32
N VAL A 133 5.67 13.54 -9.91
CA VAL A 133 5.23 12.16 -10.16
C VAL A 133 3.87 11.91 -9.52
N ARG A 134 3.68 12.32 -8.26
CA ARG A 134 2.40 12.20 -7.56
C ARG A 134 1.26 12.87 -8.32
N LYS A 135 1.48 14.09 -8.83
CA LYS A 135 0.48 14.85 -9.61
C LYS A 135 0.14 14.15 -10.93
N GLN A 136 1.12 13.57 -11.61
CA GLN A 136 0.89 12.84 -12.86
C GLN A 136 0.14 11.52 -12.64
N ALA A 137 0.29 10.91 -11.47
CA ALA A 137 -0.41 9.69 -11.07
C ALA A 137 -1.80 9.94 -10.45
N GLN A 138 -2.31 11.18 -10.50
CA GLN A 138 -3.59 11.55 -9.90
C GLN A 138 -4.73 10.62 -10.34
N GLN A 139 -5.58 10.24 -9.39
CA GLN A 139 -6.76 9.41 -9.65
C GLN A 139 -7.68 10.06 -10.68
N THR A 140 -8.15 9.25 -11.62
CA THR A 140 -9.04 9.70 -12.71
C THR A 140 -10.47 9.22 -12.54
N SER A 141 -10.75 8.34 -11.58
CA SER A 141 -12.07 7.77 -11.35
C SER A 141 -13.04 8.82 -10.81
N LYS A 142 -14.23 8.94 -11.41
CA LYS A 142 -15.32 9.81 -10.91
C LYS A 142 -15.80 9.45 -9.50
N ARG A 143 -15.46 8.25 -9.04
CA ARG A 143 -15.80 7.75 -7.69
C ARG A 143 -14.78 8.17 -6.63
N PHE A 144 -13.64 8.73 -7.04
CA PHE A 144 -12.65 9.32 -6.13
C PHE A 144 -13.06 10.75 -5.75
N THR A 145 -14.05 10.86 -4.87
CA THR A 145 -14.47 12.12 -4.25
C THR A 145 -14.09 12.13 -2.77
N ASP A 146 -14.01 13.30 -2.16
CA ASP A 146 -13.70 13.43 -0.73
C ASP A 146 -14.72 12.67 0.14
N ASP A 147 -16.02 12.77 -0.17
CA ASP A 147 -17.08 12.03 0.53
C ASP A 147 -16.90 10.51 0.44
N ASN A 148 -16.57 9.99 -0.75
CA ASN A 148 -16.37 8.55 -0.94
C ASN A 148 -15.08 8.08 -0.29
N ARG A 149 -14.04 8.91 -0.29
CA ARG A 149 -12.77 8.66 0.42
C ARG A 149 -13.01 8.58 1.93
N ASP A 150 -13.72 9.54 2.51
CA ASP A 150 -14.08 9.56 3.92
C ASP A 150 -14.90 8.32 4.31
N LYS A 151 -15.84 7.92 3.44
CA LYS A 151 -16.62 6.68 3.62
C LYS A 151 -15.73 5.44 3.59
N ALA A 152 -14.76 5.38 2.66
CA ALA A 152 -13.81 4.27 2.59
C ALA A 152 -12.89 4.23 3.82
N GLU A 153 -12.40 5.39 4.28
CA GLU A 153 -11.58 5.49 5.49
C GLU A 153 -12.36 5.06 6.74
N LYS A 154 -13.60 5.52 6.92
CA LYS A 154 -14.49 5.05 8.00
C LYS A 154 -14.67 3.54 7.98
N SER A 155 -14.84 2.96 6.79
CA SER A 155 -14.92 1.49 6.64
C SER A 155 -13.64 0.79 7.09
N VAL A 156 -12.46 1.36 6.81
CA VAL A 156 -11.18 0.80 7.26
C VAL A 156 -10.98 0.99 8.76
N ARG A 157 -11.35 2.15 9.33
CA ARG A 157 -11.30 2.39 10.79
C ARG A 157 -12.16 1.39 11.56
N VAL A 158 -13.36 1.07 11.04
CA VAL A 158 -14.24 0.05 11.64
C VAL A 158 -13.60 -1.33 11.57
N ASP A 159 -13.01 -1.72 10.43
CA ASP A 159 -12.30 -3.00 10.30
C ASP A 159 -11.11 -3.07 11.28
N LEU A 160 -10.29 -2.03 11.34
CA LEU A 160 -9.15 -1.96 12.27
C LEU A 160 -9.58 -2.12 13.73
N ARG A 161 -10.63 -1.42 14.18
CA ARG A 161 -11.16 -1.60 15.54
C ARG A 161 -11.63 -3.04 15.79
N ASN A 162 -12.30 -3.66 14.83
CA ASN A 162 -12.74 -5.05 14.96
C ASN A 162 -11.56 -6.04 15.02
N LEU A 163 -10.50 -5.78 14.24
CA LEU A 163 -9.27 -6.55 14.28
C LEU A 163 -8.57 -6.43 15.65
N LEU A 164 -8.44 -5.22 16.18
CA LEU A 164 -7.84 -4.97 17.49
C LEU A 164 -8.62 -5.64 18.63
N LYS A 165 -9.96 -5.61 18.59
CA LYS A 165 -10.81 -6.35 19.54
C LYS A 165 -10.54 -7.85 19.52
N THR A 166 -10.28 -8.42 18.35
CA THR A 166 -9.93 -9.84 18.22
C THR A 166 -8.66 -10.19 19.00
N PHE A 167 -7.71 -9.27 19.07
CA PHE A 167 -6.48 -9.42 19.87
C PHE A 167 -6.62 -8.92 21.32
N LYS A 168 -7.81 -8.48 21.75
CA LYS A 168 -8.04 -7.83 23.04
C LYS A 168 -7.13 -6.61 23.26
N LEU A 169 -6.77 -5.92 22.18
CA LEU A 169 -6.01 -4.67 22.24
C LEU A 169 -6.96 -3.47 22.40
N PRO A 170 -6.49 -2.35 22.99
CA PRO A 170 -7.25 -1.11 23.08
C PRO A 170 -7.73 -0.62 21.70
N CYS A 171 -8.95 -0.08 21.65
CA CYS A 171 -9.59 0.41 20.42
C CYS A 171 -9.38 1.92 20.19
N ASP A 172 -9.04 2.61 21.27
CA ASP A 172 -8.43 3.93 21.38
C ASP A 172 -6.94 3.81 21.07
N TYR A 173 -6.63 3.61 19.79
CA TYR A 173 -5.26 3.62 19.31
C TYR A 173 -4.86 5.05 18.91
N GLU A 174 -3.64 5.42 19.27
CA GLU A 174 -2.94 6.55 18.71
C GLU A 174 -1.77 6.01 17.89
N PHE A 175 -1.52 6.61 16.73
CA PHE A 175 -0.35 6.25 15.93
C PHE A 175 0.89 6.85 16.58
N TYR A 176 1.85 6.00 16.92
CA TYR A 176 3.15 6.46 17.35
C TYR A 176 3.78 7.28 16.22
N THR A 177 4.10 8.54 16.53
CA THR A 177 4.90 9.40 15.66
C THR A 177 6.30 9.43 16.24
N PRO A 178 7.31 8.83 15.58
CA PRO A 178 8.68 8.92 16.04
C PRO A 178 9.11 10.39 16.13
N SER A 179 9.62 10.82 17.28
CA SER A 179 10.33 12.09 17.39
C SER A 179 11.68 11.97 16.69
N GLU A 180 12.06 12.99 15.92
CA GLU A 180 13.39 13.12 15.28
C GLU A 180 14.54 13.09 16.29
#